data_AF-A0A3Q4GXV3-F1
#
_entry.id   AF-A0A3Q4GXV3-F1
#
_cell.length_a   1.000
_cell.length_b   1.000
_cell.length_c   1.000
_cell.angle_alpha   90.00
_cell.angle_beta   90.00
_cell.angle_gamma   90.00
#
_symmetry.space_group_name_H-M   'P 1'
#
loop_
_entity.id
_entity.type
_entity.pdbx_description
1 polymer ?
#
loop_
_entity_poly.entity_id
_entity_poly.type
_entity_poly.pdbx_seq_one_letter_code
_entity_poly.pdbx_strand_id
1 'polypeptide(L)'
;MFGIMYDFRSASHMYTTLYWSFTWNSNKLMHVCGCNVTKFWKCSRGPNTFYHFINETLTWHEAQRFCKIKYTDLATINNMDEENQLVSTLDSQATATWIGLYNGKNNRWLWSDGSGIASFTKWSSGQPDNYGGIESCAEMYDDSFWNDIPCDLARDYVCYESE
;
A
#
# COMPACT_ATOMS: atom_id res chain seq x y z
N MET A 1 -15.70 -31.66 -7.57
CA MET A 1 -15.51 -32.82 -8.45
C MET A 1 -14.09 -32.71 -8.99
N PHE A 2 -13.16 -33.54 -8.53
CA PHE A 2 -11.76 -33.47 -8.96
C PHE A 2 -11.63 -34.18 -10.31
N GLY A 3 -11.15 -33.48 -11.33
CA GLY A 3 -10.83 -34.05 -12.64
C GLY A 3 -9.32 -34.01 -12.86
N ILE A 4 -8.74 -35.11 -13.32
CA ILE A 4 -7.34 -35.20 -13.72
C ILE A 4 -7.29 -35.15 -15.25
N MET A 5 -6.50 -34.25 -15.83
CA MET A 5 -6.20 -34.24 -17.25
C MET A 5 -4.68 -34.37 -17.40
N TYR A 6 -4.24 -35.41 -18.10
CA TYR A 6 -2.82 -35.60 -18.42
C TYR A 6 -2.53 -34.93 -19.76
N ASP A 7 -1.63 -33.96 -19.80
CA ASP A 7 -1.12 -33.41 -21.07
C ASP A 7 0.04 -34.28 -21.56
N PHE A 8 -0.15 -34.89 -22.74
CA PHE A 8 0.87 -35.62 -23.46
C PHE A 8 1.37 -34.75 -24.62
N ARG A 9 2.51 -34.07 -24.42
CA ARG A 9 3.43 -33.69 -25.52
C ARG A 9 4.83 -33.32 -25.01
N SER A 10 5.74 -34.29 -25.23
CA SER A 10 7.15 -34.12 -25.64
C SER A 10 8.16 -33.33 -24.79
N ALA A 11 8.97 -34.12 -24.06
CA ALA A 11 10.44 -34.04 -23.92
C ALA A 11 11.08 -32.94 -23.06
N SER A 12 11.26 -33.30 -21.78
CA SER A 12 12.52 -33.29 -21.00
C SER A 12 12.42 -32.60 -19.62
N HIS A 13 12.54 -33.44 -18.60
CA HIS A 13 12.80 -33.17 -17.19
C HIS A 13 11.72 -32.50 -16.31
N MET A 14 11.33 -33.27 -15.28
CA MET A 14 10.58 -32.96 -14.04
C MET A 14 9.06 -32.81 -14.16
N TYR A 15 8.37 -33.84 -13.63
CA TYR A 15 6.93 -33.83 -13.39
C TYR A 15 6.56 -32.74 -12.39
N THR A 16 5.91 -31.67 -12.84
CA THR A 16 5.23 -30.69 -11.98
C THR A 16 3.73 -30.96 -12.03
N THR A 17 3.19 -31.64 -11.02
CA THR A 17 1.74 -31.67 -10.80
C THR A 17 1.30 -30.32 -10.23
N LEU A 18 0.80 -29.45 -11.09
CA LEU A 18 0.11 -28.22 -10.66
C LEU A 18 -1.28 -28.61 -10.13
N TYR A 19 -1.51 -28.41 -8.84
CA TYR A 19 -2.85 -28.49 -8.26
C TYR A 19 -3.47 -27.09 -8.25
N TRP A 20 -4.56 -26.92 -8.97
CA TRP A 20 -5.37 -25.70 -8.91
C TRP A 20 -6.61 -25.98 -8.07
N SER A 21 -6.80 -25.21 -7.00
CA SER A 21 -8.08 -25.15 -6.29
C SER A 21 -8.72 -23.80 -6.59
N PHE A 22 -9.89 -23.83 -7.22
CA PHE A 22 -10.71 -22.64 -7.39
C PHE A 22 -11.42 -22.34 -6.08
N THR A 23 -11.13 -21.17 -5.49
CA THR A 23 -11.98 -20.61 -4.44
C THR A 23 -12.64 -19.36 -4.99
N TRP A 24 -13.93 -19.22 -4.74
CA TRP A 24 -14.70 -18.03 -5.09
C TRP A 24 -14.83 -17.17 -3.84
N ASN A 25 -14.54 -15.87 -3.93
CA ASN A 25 -14.99 -14.93 -2.90
C ASN A 25 -16.49 -14.62 -3.10
N SER A 26 -17.07 -13.91 -2.13
CA SER A 26 -18.48 -13.46 -2.16
C SER A 26 -18.85 -12.65 -3.40
N ASN A 27 -17.84 -12.05 -4.07
CA ASN A 27 -17.96 -11.21 -5.26
C ASN A 27 -17.58 -11.93 -6.56
N LYS A 28 -17.40 -13.26 -6.52
CA LYS A 28 -17.06 -14.11 -7.66
C LYS A 28 -15.81 -13.70 -8.46
N LEU A 29 -14.78 -13.17 -7.82
CA LEU A 29 -13.48 -12.92 -8.46
C LEU A 29 -12.57 -14.16 -8.34
N MET A 30 -11.89 -14.52 -9.43
CA MET A 30 -10.98 -15.67 -9.51
C MET A 30 -9.57 -15.26 -9.07
N HIS A 31 -9.11 -15.76 -7.91
CA HIS A 31 -7.70 -15.67 -7.52
C HIS A 31 -6.98 -16.99 -7.82
N VAL A 32 -5.83 -16.89 -8.47
CA VAL A 32 -4.94 -18.02 -8.78
C VAL A 32 -3.90 -18.16 -7.66
N CYS A 33 -4.06 -19.14 -6.78
CA CYS A 33 -3.03 -19.49 -5.78
C CYS A 33 -2.14 -20.60 -6.33
N GLY A 34 -0.87 -20.32 -6.61
CA GLY A 34 0.15 -21.33 -6.90
C GLY A 34 0.84 -21.80 -5.63
N CYS A 35 0.91 -23.11 -5.39
CA CYS A 35 1.63 -23.71 -4.27
C CYS A 35 2.83 -24.55 -4.78
N ASN A 36 4.04 -24.27 -4.29
CA ASN A 36 5.21 -25.11 -4.52
C ASN A 36 5.38 -26.11 -3.36
N VAL A 37 5.21 -27.41 -3.63
CA VAL A 37 5.11 -28.48 -2.62
C VAL A 37 6.44 -28.99 -2.06
N THR A 38 7.56 -28.30 -2.26
CA THR A 38 8.90 -28.82 -1.89
C THR A 38 9.48 -28.32 -0.57
N LYS A 39 8.85 -27.36 0.13
CA LYS A 39 9.28 -26.95 1.48
C LYS A 39 8.09 -26.44 2.29
N PHE A 40 8.01 -26.95 3.53
CA PHE A 40 7.14 -26.56 4.65
C PHE A 40 6.12 -25.43 4.39
N TRP A 41 4.85 -25.81 4.52
CA TRP A 41 3.63 -25.02 4.50
C TRP A 41 3.79 -23.57 4.99
N LYS A 42 3.92 -22.64 4.04
CA LYS A 42 3.41 -21.27 4.20
C LYS A 42 2.93 -20.83 2.82
N CYS A 43 1.62 -20.83 2.61
CA CYS A 43 1.06 -19.91 1.63
C CYS A 43 1.35 -18.51 2.18
N SER A 44 2.33 -17.81 1.62
CA SER A 44 2.48 -16.39 1.89
C SER A 44 1.23 -15.72 1.31
N ARG A 45 0.24 -15.42 2.17
CA ARG A 45 -0.65 -14.28 1.91
C ARG A 45 0.28 -13.12 1.57
N GLY A 46 -0.04 -12.37 0.51
CA GLY A 46 0.63 -11.09 0.27
C GLY A 46 0.58 -10.22 1.54
N PRO A 47 1.36 -9.14 1.62
CA PRO A 47 1.29 -8.22 2.77
C PRO A 47 -0.19 -7.88 3.02
N ASN A 48 -0.69 -8.24 4.19
CA ASN A 48 -2.09 -8.07 4.56
C ASN A 48 -2.22 -6.66 5.17
N THR A 49 -2.00 -5.67 4.31
CA THR A 49 -2.11 -4.25 4.66
C THR A 49 -3.50 -3.78 4.28
N PHE A 50 -4.18 -3.11 5.20
CA PHE A 50 -5.47 -2.46 4.98
C PHE A 50 -5.31 -0.95 5.12
N TYR A 51 -6.02 -0.19 4.30
CA TYR A 51 -6.03 1.26 4.34
C TYR A 51 -7.38 1.77 4.83
N HIS A 52 -7.35 2.80 5.66
CA HIS A 52 -8.52 3.40 6.29
C HIS A 52 -8.50 4.90 6.06
N PHE A 53 -9.34 5.38 5.15
CA PHE A 53 -9.57 6.80 4.96
C PHE A 53 -10.37 7.38 6.14
N ILE A 54 -9.86 8.45 6.74
CA ILE A 54 -10.49 9.16 7.85
C ILE A 54 -10.87 10.56 7.35
N ASN A 55 -12.17 10.80 7.26
CA ASN A 55 -12.77 12.07 6.82
C ASN A 55 -12.87 13.06 8.00
N GLU A 56 -11.71 13.37 8.57
CA GLU A 56 -11.52 14.38 9.60
C GLU A 56 -10.20 15.11 9.32
N THR A 57 -10.15 16.43 9.51
CA THR A 57 -8.94 17.18 9.19
C THR A 57 -8.05 17.38 10.44
N LEU A 58 -6.80 16.94 10.35
CA LEU A 58 -5.80 17.07 11.41
C LEU A 58 -4.45 17.52 10.81
N THR A 59 -3.57 18.06 11.66
CA THR A 59 -2.16 18.24 11.26
C THR A 59 -1.50 16.88 11.05
N TRP A 60 -0.39 16.82 10.29
CA TRP A 60 0.26 15.55 9.98
C TRP A 60 0.67 14.78 11.26
N HIS A 61 1.18 15.49 12.27
CA HIS A 61 1.58 14.87 13.54
C HIS A 61 0.39 14.38 14.37
N GLU A 62 -0.73 15.10 14.35
CA GLU A 62 -1.96 14.68 15.03
C GLU A 62 -2.59 13.46 14.33
N ALA A 63 -2.63 13.46 13.01
CA ALA A 63 -3.09 12.34 12.19
C ALA A 63 -2.21 11.09 12.44
N GLN A 64 -0.89 11.23 12.45
CA GLN A 64 0.04 10.15 12.80
C GLN A 64 -0.26 9.57 14.19
N ARG A 65 -0.45 10.45 15.18
CA ARG A 65 -0.77 10.03 16.54
C ARG A 65 -2.10 9.28 16.59
N PHE A 66 -3.11 9.76 15.88
CA PHE A 66 -4.39 9.08 15.77
C PHE A 66 -4.23 7.68 15.17
N CYS A 67 -3.54 7.57 14.03
CA CYS A 67 -3.32 6.29 13.38
C CYS A 67 -2.54 5.31 14.27
N LYS A 68 -1.52 5.77 15.02
CA LYS A 68 -0.80 4.94 15.99
C LYS A 68 -1.65 4.45 17.17
N ILE A 69 -2.72 5.16 17.51
CA ILE A 69 -3.62 4.78 18.61
C ILE A 69 -4.71 3.81 18.13
N LYS A 70 -5.17 3.96 16.88
CA LYS A 70 -6.32 3.24 16.34
C LYS A 70 -5.98 2.10 15.39
N TYR A 71 -4.83 2.18 14.73
CA TYR A 71 -4.34 1.30 13.67
C TYR A 71 -2.84 1.06 13.87
N THR A 72 -2.06 0.88 12.79
CA THR A 72 -0.60 0.76 12.84
C THR A 72 0.08 2.12 12.77
N ASP A 73 -0.10 2.88 11.69
CA ASP A 73 0.46 4.23 11.49
C ASP A 73 -0.27 4.95 10.33
N LEU A 74 0.14 6.17 9.99
CA LEU A 74 -0.21 6.79 8.71
C LEU A 74 0.27 5.93 7.54
N ALA A 75 -0.48 5.95 6.44
CA ALA A 75 -0.29 5.10 5.28
C ALA A 75 1.16 5.02 4.80
N THR A 76 1.68 3.80 4.71
CA THR A 76 2.99 3.48 4.12
C THR A 76 2.77 2.73 2.82
N ILE A 77 3.40 3.17 1.74
CA ILE A 77 3.12 2.67 0.38
C ILE A 77 4.42 2.18 -0.26
N ASN A 78 4.54 0.87 -0.46
CA ASN A 78 5.78 0.24 -0.93
C ASN A 78 5.79 -0.07 -2.42
N ASN A 79 4.64 -0.06 -3.08
CA ASN A 79 4.47 -0.44 -4.47
C ASN A 79 3.13 0.08 -5.05
N MET A 80 2.95 -0.12 -6.35
CA MET A 80 1.75 0.34 -7.06
C MET A 80 0.47 -0.43 -6.66
N ASP A 81 0.56 -1.66 -6.18
CA ASP A 81 -0.62 -2.41 -5.73
C ASP A 81 -1.17 -1.82 -4.44
N GLU A 82 -0.28 -1.47 -3.50
CA GLU A 82 -0.60 -0.75 -2.26
C GLU A 82 -1.17 0.65 -2.55
N GLU A 83 -0.59 1.38 -3.48
CA GLU A 83 -1.09 2.68 -3.96
C GLU A 83 -2.54 2.56 -4.47
N ASN A 84 -2.80 1.59 -5.36
CA ASN A 84 -4.13 1.37 -5.92
C ASN A 84 -5.14 0.96 -4.84
N GLN A 85 -4.71 0.13 -3.88
CA GLN A 85 -5.54 -0.28 -2.76
C GLN A 85 -5.92 0.94 -1.91
N LEU A 86 -4.95 1.79 -1.57
CA LEU A 86 -5.20 3.00 -0.80
C LEU A 86 -6.18 3.93 -1.52
N VAL A 87 -5.92 4.25 -2.80
CA VAL A 87 -6.78 5.12 -3.62
C VAL A 87 -8.22 4.60 -3.67
N SER A 88 -8.41 3.28 -3.70
CA SER A 88 -9.75 2.68 -3.69
C SER A 88 -10.56 2.91 -2.40
N THR A 89 -9.90 3.35 -1.32
CA THR A 89 -10.55 3.65 -0.02
C THR A 89 -10.95 5.11 0.15
N LEU A 90 -10.47 6.00 -0.72
CA LEU A 90 -10.73 7.43 -0.61
C LEU A 90 -12.20 7.78 -0.90
N ASP A 91 -12.71 8.80 -0.23
CA ASP A 91 -13.98 9.42 -0.60
C ASP A 91 -13.82 10.20 -1.92
N SER A 92 -14.83 10.15 -2.78
CA SER A 92 -14.93 10.97 -4.00
C SER A 92 -14.76 12.48 -3.80
N GLN A 93 -14.95 12.98 -2.58
CA GLN A 93 -14.78 14.40 -2.23
C GLN A 93 -13.40 14.72 -1.63
N ALA A 94 -12.58 13.71 -1.35
CA ALA A 94 -11.23 13.92 -0.86
C ALA A 94 -10.39 14.56 -1.97
N THR A 95 -9.79 15.71 -1.68
CA THR A 95 -8.98 16.47 -2.65
C THR A 95 -7.49 16.33 -2.38
N ALA A 96 -7.10 16.25 -1.11
CA ALA A 96 -5.73 16.01 -0.66
C ALA A 96 -5.75 15.31 0.70
N THR A 97 -4.90 14.30 0.87
CA THR A 97 -4.89 13.45 2.08
C THR A 97 -3.49 13.21 2.59
N TRP A 98 -3.30 13.22 3.92
CA TRP A 98 -2.02 12.86 4.52
C TRP A 98 -1.71 11.37 4.32
N ILE A 99 -0.45 11.12 3.93
CA ILE A 99 0.19 9.81 3.96
C ILE A 99 1.37 9.84 4.95
N GLY A 100 1.89 8.69 5.33
CA GLY A 100 2.93 8.55 6.35
C GLY A 100 4.33 8.99 5.91
N LEU A 101 4.46 9.66 4.77
CA LEU A 101 5.75 10.07 4.23
C LEU A 101 6.12 11.48 4.71
N TYR A 102 7.33 11.63 5.24
CA TYR A 102 7.84 12.91 5.72
C TYR A 102 9.32 13.10 5.36
N ASN A 103 9.75 14.36 5.27
CA ASN A 103 11.13 14.72 4.98
C ASN A 103 11.98 14.60 6.24
N GLY A 104 12.87 13.60 6.25
CA GLY A 104 13.82 13.37 7.34
C GLY A 104 15.10 14.19 7.21
N LYS A 105 16.15 13.78 7.95
CA LYS A 105 17.47 14.41 7.86
C LYS A 105 18.09 14.22 6.47
N ASN A 106 18.68 15.30 5.95
CA ASN A 106 19.40 15.37 4.67
C ASN A 106 18.51 15.14 3.44
N ASN A 107 17.28 15.66 3.42
CA ASN A 107 16.35 15.55 2.28
C ASN A 107 16.02 14.11 1.89
N ARG A 108 15.94 13.22 2.88
CA ARG A 108 15.57 11.82 2.67
C ARG A 108 14.16 11.61 3.17
N TRP A 109 13.27 11.18 2.28
CA TRP A 109 11.90 10.87 2.60
C TRP A 109 11.78 9.53 3.31
N LEU A 110 11.17 9.56 4.49
CA LEU A 110 11.05 8.44 5.41
C LEU A 110 9.58 8.14 5.68
N TRP A 111 9.27 6.88 5.89
CA TRP A 111 7.96 6.47 6.37
C TRP A 111 7.85 6.60 7.90
N SER A 112 6.69 7.04 8.36
CA SER A 112 6.38 7.36 9.75
C SER A 112 6.34 6.13 10.67
N ASP A 113 6.10 4.96 10.08
CA ASP A 113 6.03 3.65 10.71
C ASP A 113 7.42 3.05 11.03
N GLY A 114 8.49 3.67 10.52
CA GLY A 114 9.86 3.21 10.71
C GLY A 114 10.33 2.17 9.70
N SER A 115 9.57 1.88 8.63
CA SER A 115 9.99 1.01 7.52
C SER A 115 11.22 1.54 6.76
N GLY A 116 11.54 2.83 6.94
CA GLY A 116 12.81 3.43 6.56
C GLY A 116 12.67 4.45 5.43
N ILE A 117 13.69 4.50 4.56
CA ILE A 117 13.71 5.41 3.41
C ILE A 117 12.77 4.87 2.33
N ALA A 118 11.90 5.72 1.80
CA ALA A 118 10.99 5.35 0.73
C ALA A 118 11.75 4.95 -0.54
N SER A 119 11.53 3.71 -0.99
CA SER A 119 12.06 3.21 -2.27
C SER A 119 11.08 3.39 -3.42
N PHE A 120 9.78 3.44 -3.12
CA PHE A 120 8.70 3.75 -4.05
C PHE A 120 8.21 5.16 -3.77
N THR A 121 8.06 5.96 -4.83
CA THR A 121 7.52 7.31 -4.74
C THR A 121 6.67 7.64 -5.95
N LYS A 122 5.61 8.41 -5.75
CA LYS A 122 4.72 8.87 -6.83
C LYS A 122 4.51 10.38 -6.77
N TRP A 123 5.60 11.12 -6.63
CA TRP A 123 5.61 12.57 -6.65
C TRP A 123 4.98 13.13 -7.92
N SER A 124 4.20 14.20 -7.75
CA SER A 124 3.77 15.07 -8.84
C SER A 124 4.98 15.63 -9.59
N SER A 125 4.78 16.03 -10.84
CA SER A 125 5.85 16.68 -11.61
C SER A 125 6.36 17.94 -10.90
N GLY A 126 7.66 17.97 -10.61
CA GLY A 126 8.30 19.08 -9.90
C GLY A 126 8.42 18.87 -8.39
N GLN A 127 7.78 17.84 -7.84
CA GLN A 127 7.83 17.52 -6.42
C GLN A 127 8.87 16.45 -6.08
N PRO A 128 9.38 16.43 -4.83
CA PRO A 128 9.15 17.43 -3.79
C PRO A 128 10.00 18.70 -4.00
N ASP A 129 9.41 19.88 -3.86
CA ASP A 129 10.05 21.17 -4.13
C ASP A 129 10.44 21.97 -2.88
N ASN A 130 9.95 21.53 -1.71
CA ASN A 130 10.15 22.19 -0.42
C ASN A 130 9.88 23.70 -0.51
N TYR A 131 8.72 24.09 -1.02
CA TYR A 131 8.36 25.47 -1.27
C TYR A 131 8.50 26.32 0.00
N GLY A 132 9.27 27.41 -0.09
CA GLY A 132 9.54 28.29 1.05
C GLY A 132 10.40 27.66 2.16
N GLY A 133 10.92 26.44 1.98
CA GLY A 133 11.77 25.75 2.95
C GLY A 133 11.03 25.22 4.18
N ILE A 134 9.70 25.06 4.09
CA ILE A 134 8.83 24.71 5.22
C ILE A 134 7.98 23.45 4.96
N GLU A 135 8.20 22.76 3.85
CA GLU A 135 7.41 21.60 3.47
C GLU A 135 8.18 20.33 3.81
N SER A 136 7.56 19.50 4.64
CA SER A 136 8.23 18.35 5.23
C SER A 136 7.31 17.16 5.45
N CYS A 137 6.07 17.26 4.99
CA CYS A 137 5.07 16.20 5.09
C CYS A 137 4.41 16.02 3.73
N ALA A 138 4.19 14.77 3.33
CA ALA A 138 3.59 14.47 2.03
C ALA A 138 2.08 14.33 2.15
N GLU A 139 1.38 14.99 1.24
CA GLU A 139 -0.02 14.73 0.92
C GLU A 139 -0.13 13.98 -0.42
N MET A 140 -1.24 13.28 -0.63
CA MET A 140 -1.62 12.68 -1.89
C MET A 140 -2.92 13.31 -2.39
N TYR A 141 -2.93 13.70 -3.67
CA TYR A 141 -4.09 14.25 -4.36
C TYR A 141 -5.06 13.16 -4.83
N ASP A 142 -6.24 13.59 -5.26
CA ASP A 142 -7.29 12.74 -5.85
C ASP A 142 -6.83 12.02 -7.14
N ASP A 143 -5.90 12.61 -7.88
CA ASP A 143 -5.24 11.99 -9.03
C ASP A 143 -4.12 11.00 -8.65
N SER A 144 -3.95 10.74 -7.36
CA SER A 144 -3.00 9.81 -6.75
C SER A 144 -1.52 10.19 -6.88
N PHE A 145 -1.19 11.42 -7.26
CA PHE A 145 0.18 11.93 -7.17
C PHE A 145 0.42 12.67 -5.85
N TRP A 146 1.68 12.74 -5.44
CA TRP A 146 2.08 13.23 -4.13
C TRP A 146 2.67 14.63 -4.21
N ASN A 147 2.53 15.39 -3.13
CA ASN A 147 3.07 16.73 -2.96
C ASN A 147 3.64 16.87 -1.54
N ASP A 148 4.75 17.59 -1.37
CA ASP A 148 5.15 18.03 -0.03
C ASP A 148 4.50 19.36 0.32
N ILE A 149 4.10 19.52 1.57
CA ILE A 149 3.43 20.72 2.07
C ILE A 149 3.76 20.92 3.57
N PRO A 150 3.48 22.08 4.19
CA PRO A 150 3.77 22.26 5.61
C PRO A 150 2.95 21.32 6.48
N CYS A 151 3.61 20.65 7.42
CA CYS A 151 3.01 19.63 8.29
C CYS A 151 1.89 20.16 9.19
N ASP A 152 1.85 21.46 9.43
CA ASP A 152 0.87 22.14 10.29
C ASP A 152 -0.47 22.43 9.57
N LEU A 153 -0.59 22.11 8.28
CA LEU A 153 -1.87 22.20 7.59
C LEU A 153 -2.82 21.07 8.04
N ALA A 154 -4.12 21.37 8.04
CA ALA A 154 -5.14 20.36 8.29
C ALA A 154 -5.50 19.63 6.97
N ARG A 155 -5.48 18.30 6.99
CA ARG A 155 -5.97 17.44 5.91
C ARG A 155 -6.68 16.22 6.47
N ASP A 156 -7.58 15.67 5.66
CA ASP A 156 -8.00 14.28 5.81
C ASP A 156 -6.78 13.37 5.70
N TYR A 157 -6.87 12.15 6.19
CA TYR A 157 -5.69 11.30 6.31
C TYR A 157 -6.03 9.83 6.14
N VAL A 158 -5.04 9.06 5.71
CA VAL A 158 -5.17 7.61 5.57
C VAL A 158 -4.28 6.92 6.59
N CYS A 159 -4.89 6.09 7.43
CA CYS A 159 -4.16 5.16 8.27
C CYS A 159 -3.97 3.84 7.54
N TYR A 160 -2.93 3.08 7.89
CA TYR A 160 -2.85 1.66 7.53
C TYR A 160 -2.84 0.77 8.77
N GLU A 161 -3.29 -0.46 8.55
CA GLU A 161 -3.24 -1.56 9.50
C GLU A 161 -2.53 -2.75 8.85
N SER A 162 -1.50 -3.30 9.49
CA SER A 162 -0.86 -4.55 9.09
C SER A 162 -1.24 -5.68 10.04
N GLU A 163 -1.69 -6.82 9.50
CA GLU A 163 -1.93 -8.06 10.27
C GLU A 163 -0.65 -8.87 10.54
#